data_AF-A0A5B6UYD4-F1
#
_entry.id   AF-A0A5B6UYD4-F1
#
_cell.length_a   1.000
_cell.length_b   1.000
_cell.length_c   1.000
_cell.angle_alpha   90.00
_cell.angle_beta   90.00
_cell.angle_gamma   90.00
#
_symmetry.space_group_name_H-M   'P 1'
#
loop_
_entity.id
_entity.type
_entity.pdbx_description
1 polymer ?
#
loop_
_entity_poly.entity_id
_entity_poly.type
_entity_poly.pdbx_seq_one_letter_code
_entity_poly.pdbx_strand_id
1 'polypeptide(L)'
;MQLTYAKLSGKREMVQNGSIKIFNIDDFDYLRFRNQNCVPSVVDLKELILHEAHDIYFSMHPGGMKMYRDSQELYWWPRTKK
;
A
#
# COMPACT_ATOMS: atom_id res chain seq x y z
N MET A 1 -12.46 7.83 6.24
CA MET A 1 -12.23 6.78 5.22
C MET A 1 -11.87 7.29 3.82
N GLN A 2 -12.45 8.38 3.29
CA GLN A 2 -12.26 8.76 1.87
C GLN A 2 -10.96 9.53 1.53
N LEU A 3 -10.32 10.16 2.51
CA LEU A 3 -9.18 11.05 2.31
C LEU A 3 -7.94 10.35 1.74
N THR A 4 -7.79 9.05 1.95
CA THR A 4 -6.65 8.26 1.45
C THR A 4 -6.84 7.80 0.00
N TYR A 5 -8.05 7.44 -0.40
CA TYR A 5 -8.40 7.19 -1.80
C TYR A 5 -8.27 8.47 -2.64
N ALA A 6 -8.79 9.59 -2.13
CA ALA A 6 -8.67 10.90 -2.79
C ALA A 6 -7.21 11.35 -2.97
N LYS A 7 -6.32 10.97 -2.05
CA LYS A 7 -4.88 11.31 -2.12
C LYS A 7 -4.13 10.45 -3.14
N LEU A 8 -4.59 9.21 -3.36
CA LEU A 8 -4.06 8.35 -4.42
C LEU A 8 -4.61 8.74 -5.79
N SER A 9 -5.89 9.12 -5.89
CA SER A 9 -6.46 9.63 -7.15
C SER A 9 -5.78 10.93 -7.59
N GLY A 10 -5.50 11.84 -6.66
CA GLY A 10 -4.73 13.06 -6.96
C GLY A 10 -3.30 12.80 -7.40
N LYS A 11 -2.68 11.68 -6.99
CA LYS A 11 -1.36 11.26 -7.50
C LYS A 11 -1.42 10.46 -8.80
N ARG A 12 -2.60 9.99 -9.21
CA ARG A 12 -2.84 9.27 -10.45
C ARG A 12 -3.08 10.21 -11.63
N GLU A 13 -3.91 11.24 -11.43
CA GLU A 13 -3.70 12.56 -12.02
C GLU A 13 -2.27 13.03 -11.62
N MET A 14 -1.66 14.14 -11.98
CA MET A 14 -0.19 14.31 -11.82
C MET A 14 0.68 13.29 -12.59
N VAL A 15 0.58 11.96 -12.37
CA VAL A 15 1.30 10.93 -13.17
C VAL A 15 0.82 10.97 -14.61
N GLN A 16 -0.49 10.91 -14.83
CA GLN A 16 -1.09 11.05 -16.17
C GLN A 16 -0.72 12.39 -16.84
N ASN A 17 -0.53 13.42 -16.03
CA ASN A 17 -0.20 14.78 -16.45
C ASN A 17 1.32 14.96 -16.66
N GLY A 18 2.13 13.92 -16.48
CA GLY A 18 3.60 13.96 -16.58
C GLY A 18 4.30 14.78 -15.49
N SER A 19 3.58 15.22 -14.46
CA SER A 19 4.06 16.12 -13.41
C SER A 19 4.90 15.42 -12.34
N ILE A 20 4.81 14.09 -12.22
CA ILE A 20 5.56 13.32 -11.21
C ILE A 20 6.08 12.00 -11.78
N LYS A 21 7.41 11.85 -11.86
CA LYS A 21 8.08 10.67 -12.44
C LYS A 21 8.39 9.56 -11.44
N ILE A 22 8.30 9.85 -10.14
CA ILE A 22 8.60 8.88 -9.07
C ILE A 22 7.45 7.92 -8.80
N PHE A 23 6.27 8.22 -9.35
CA PHE A 23 5.10 7.35 -9.38
C PHE A 23 4.86 6.88 -10.81
N ASN A 24 4.34 5.67 -10.96
CA ASN A 24 3.87 5.13 -12.22
C ASN A 24 2.59 4.32 -12.01
N ILE A 25 1.88 4.05 -13.09
CA ILE A 25 0.76 3.12 -13.12
C ILE A 25 1.27 1.89 -13.88
N ASP A 26 1.09 0.69 -13.32
CA ASP A 26 1.47 -0.56 -13.98
C ASP A 26 0.38 -1.08 -14.93
N ASP A 27 0.64 -2.21 -15.58
CA ASP A 27 -0.28 -2.85 -16.53
C ASP A 27 -1.60 -3.31 -15.89
N PHE A 28 -1.65 -3.40 -14.55
CA PHE A 28 -2.83 -3.76 -13.78
C PHE A 28 -3.54 -2.53 -13.20
N ASP A 29 -3.18 -1.33 -13.66
CA ASP A 29 -3.75 -0.05 -13.22
C ASP A 29 -3.46 0.30 -11.75
N TYR A 30 -2.46 -0.35 -11.14
CA TYR A 30 -2.01 -0.04 -9.79
C TYR A 30 -1.00 1.11 -9.79
N LEU A 31 -1.23 2.07 -8.90
CA LEU A 31 -0.26 3.13 -8.65
C LEU A 31 0.93 2.56 -7.88
N ARG A 32 2.15 2.77 -8.38
CA ARG A 32 3.39 2.31 -7.76
C ARG A 32 4.32 3.47 -7.44
N PHE A 33 5.03 3.36 -6.32
CA PHE A 33 6.07 4.31 -5.89
C PHE A 33 7.39 3.57 -5.76
N ARG A 34 8.41 3.93 -6.55
CA ARG A 34 9.74 3.28 -6.50
C ARG A 34 9.65 1.73 -6.47
N ASN A 35 8.81 1.16 -7.32
CA ASN A 35 8.50 -0.29 -7.43
C ASN A 35 7.66 -0.91 -6.29
N GLN A 36 7.20 -0.13 -5.31
CA GLN A 36 6.27 -0.58 -4.27
C GLN A 36 4.83 -0.27 -4.65
N ASN A 37 3.90 -1.17 -4.33
CA ASN A 37 2.49 -0.96 -4.61
C ASN A 37 1.91 0.08 -3.64
N CYS A 38 1.26 1.12 -4.17
CA CYS A 38 0.62 2.12 -3.34
C CYS A 38 -0.74 1.60 -2.91
N VAL A 39 -0.88 1.34 -1.62
CA VAL A 39 -2.15 0.87 -1.06
C VAL A 39 -2.77 2.02 -0.24
N PRO A 40 -4.09 2.26 -0.34
CA PRO A 40 -4.75 3.28 0.47
C PRO A 40 -4.44 3.05 1.95
N SER A 41 -3.93 4.06 2.66
CA SER A 41 -3.69 3.96 4.12
C SER A 41 -5.00 4.03 4.92
N VAL A 42 -5.99 3.25 4.52
CA VAL A 42 -7.21 2.98 5.29
C VAL A 42 -6.82 2.02 6.41
N VAL A 43 -7.09 2.41 7.65
CA VAL A 43 -6.74 1.62 8.85
C VAL A 43 -7.32 0.21 8.71
N ASP A 44 -8.59 0.12 8.34
CA ASP A 44 -9.33 -1.13 8.18
C ASP A 44 -8.72 -2.04 7.10
N LEU A 45 -8.25 -1.47 5.98
CA LEU A 45 -7.63 -2.25 4.90
C LEU A 45 -6.23 -2.76 5.31
N LYS A 46 -5.48 -1.94 6.05
CA LYS A 46 -4.20 -2.34 6.63
C LYS A 46 -4.39 -3.45 7.66
N GLU A 47 -5.36 -3.29 8.55
CA GLU A 47 -5.68 -4.29 9.57
C GLU A 47 -6.19 -5.58 8.94
N LEU A 48 -7.03 -5.51 7.90
CA LEU A 48 -7.50 -6.70 7.18
C LEU A 48 -6.34 -7.46 6.51
N ILE A 49 -5.46 -6.77 5.79
CA ILE A 49 -4.28 -7.41 5.15
C ILE A 49 -3.34 -8.00 6.21
N LEU A 50 -3.11 -7.28 7.31
CA LEU A 50 -2.30 -7.79 8.41
C LEU A 50 -2.95 -8.98 9.11
N HIS A 51 -4.27 -8.99 9.27
CA HIS A 51 -5.03 -10.07 9.90
C HIS A 51 -5.06 -11.32 9.02
N GLU A 52 -5.41 -11.19 7.74
CA GLU A 52 -5.39 -12.33 6.80
C GLU A 52 -3.98 -12.94 6.70
N ALA A 53 -2.96 -12.10 6.60
CA ALA A 53 -1.60 -12.59 6.51
C ALA A 53 -1.11 -13.16 7.85
N HIS A 54 -1.54 -12.61 8.99
CA HIS A 54 -1.30 -13.19 10.32
C HIS A 54 -1.93 -14.58 10.44
N ASP A 55 -3.18 -14.77 10.02
CA ASP A 55 -3.88 -16.06 10.10
C ASP A 55 -3.25 -17.13 9.20
N ILE A 56 -2.92 -16.77 7.95
CA ILE A 56 -2.23 -17.69 7.02
C ILE A 56 -0.86 -18.07 7.58
N TYR A 57 -0.12 -17.10 8.12
CA TYR A 57 1.23 -17.35 8.60
C TYR A 57 1.23 -18.10 9.93
N PHE A 58 0.38 -17.77 10.90
CA PHE A 58 0.27 -18.55 12.15
C PHE A 58 -0.22 -19.97 11.91
N SER A 59 -1.07 -20.18 10.90
CA SER A 59 -1.46 -21.51 10.46
C SER A 59 -0.29 -22.32 9.88
N MET A 60 0.79 -21.67 9.45
CA MET A 60 1.94 -22.34 8.81
C MET A 60 3.24 -22.29 9.65
N HIS A 61 3.54 -21.20 10.36
CA HIS A 61 4.75 -20.92 11.14
C HIS A 61 4.50 -19.93 12.31
N PRO A 62 4.87 -20.27 13.57
CA PRO A 62 4.62 -19.41 14.75
C PRO A 62 5.57 -18.19 14.91
N GLY A 63 6.16 -17.69 13.82
CA GLY A 63 7.17 -16.62 13.82
C GLY A 63 6.67 -15.26 13.33
N GLY A 64 5.70 -14.65 14.01
CA GLY A 64 4.91 -13.50 13.51
C GLY A 64 5.64 -12.15 13.28
N MET A 65 6.90 -11.98 13.71
CA MET A 65 7.55 -10.66 13.67
C MET A 65 8.22 -10.29 12.33
N LYS A 66 8.53 -11.28 11.48
CA LYS A 66 9.16 -11.02 10.17
C LYS A 66 8.19 -10.35 9.17
N MET A 67 6.90 -10.61 9.36
CA MET A 67 5.84 -10.25 8.43
C MET A 67 5.58 -8.74 8.30
N TYR A 68 5.60 -7.99 9.41
CA TYR A 68 5.37 -6.55 9.36
C TYR A 68 6.44 -5.83 8.52
N ARG A 69 7.70 -6.32 8.56
CA ARG A 69 8.79 -5.77 7.75
C ARG A 69 8.63 -6.13 6.28
N ASP A 70 8.35 -7.40 5.98
CA ASP A 70 8.20 -7.88 4.60
C ASP A 70 6.99 -7.21 3.91
N SER A 71 5.87 -7.01 4.63
CA SER A 71 4.72 -6.26 4.12
C SER A 71 4.99 -4.76 3.97
N GLN A 72 5.85 -4.16 4.80
CA GLN A 72 6.28 -2.77 4.63
C GLN A 72 7.23 -2.58 3.44
N GLU A 73 8.00 -3.60 3.05
CA GLU A 73 8.83 -3.56 1.85
C GLU A 73 8.02 -3.68 0.56
N LEU A 74 6.91 -4.43 0.57
CA LEU A 74 6.05 -4.62 -0.59
C LEU A 74 5.07 -3.45 -0.81
N TYR A 75 4.60 -2.84 0.27
CA TYR A 75 3.53 -1.83 0.21
C TYR A 75 4.00 -0.46 0.67
N TRP A 76 3.82 0.53 -0.20
CA TRP A 76 4.01 1.94 0.15
C TRP A 76 2.70 2.53 0.65
N TRP A 77 2.73 3.06 1.87
CA TRP A 77 1.58 3.71 2.47
C TRP A 77 1.81 5.22 2.56
N PRO A 78 0.88 6.06 2.05
CA PRO A 78 0.95 7.48 2.31
C PRO A 78 0.77 7.70 3.81
N ARG A 79 1.82 8.22 4.48
CA ARG A 79 1.76 8.57 5.90
C ARG A 79 0.62 9.58 6.09
N THR A 80 -0.41 9.18 6.82
CA THR A 80 -1.40 10.11 7.32
C THR A 80 -0.72 10.93 8.42
N LYS A 81 -0.46 12.22 8.15
CA LYS A 81 -0.27 13.15 9.26
C LYS A 81 -1.66 13.35 9.87
N LYS A 82 -1.79 13.02 11.16
CA LYS A 82 -2.94 13.44 11.96
C LYS A 82 -2.97 14.96 12.02
#